data_AF-A0A2I0TI75-F1
#
_entry.id   AF-A0A2I0TI75-F1
#
_cell.length_a   1.000
_cell.length_b   1.000
_cell.length_c   1.000
_cell.angle_alpha   90.00
_cell.angle_beta   90.00
_cell.angle_gamma   90.00
#
_symmetry.space_group_name_H-M   'P 1'
#
loop_
_entity.id
_entity.type
_entity.pdbx_description
1 polymer ?
#
loop_
_entity_poly.entity_id
_entity_poly.type
_entity_poly.pdbx_seq_one_letter_code
_entity_poly.pdbx_strand_id
1 'polypeptide(L)'
;MINPEDRWKTLQFNGPVAHFEVQIRVKCDENYYSALCNKFCGPRDDFVGHYTCDQNGNKACMEGWMGEECKQDLNYCGNHHPCLNGGTCMNTEPDEYRCACPDGYSGKNCEIDIDECASNPCAQGGTCIDGINAFECICPQQWIGATCQLDINDCLGKPCKNGGTCIDEVDSFRCFCSSGWEGELCDTIRKELPKPEFLVNGYHELGALYSGFSGSRPFLFLPWLETYRALIEKEVY
;
A
#
# COMPACT_ATOMS: atom_id res chain seq x y z
N MET A 1 -50.65 51.65 -24.85
CA MET A 1 -49.66 50.57 -25.03
C MET A 1 -50.41 49.24 -25.08
N ILE A 2 -50.09 48.36 -26.02
CA ILE A 2 -50.72 47.05 -26.16
C ILE A 2 -49.64 46.01 -25.88
N ASN A 3 -49.78 45.29 -24.76
CA ASN A 3 -48.90 44.17 -24.45
C ASN A 3 -49.23 42.96 -25.34
N PRO A 4 -48.25 42.08 -25.59
CA PRO A 4 -48.48 40.80 -26.25
C PRO A 4 -49.55 39.99 -25.52
N GLU A 5 -50.55 39.51 -26.24
CA GLU A 5 -51.64 38.73 -25.69
C GLU A 5 -52.33 37.92 -26.80
N ASP A 6 -52.78 36.71 -26.47
CA ASP A 6 -53.40 35.84 -27.48
C ASP A 6 -54.80 36.30 -27.92
N ARG A 7 -55.48 37.10 -27.08
CA ARG A 7 -56.82 37.61 -27.35
C ARG A 7 -56.80 38.80 -28.31
N TRP A 8 -57.77 38.80 -29.21
CA TRP A 8 -58.06 39.96 -30.06
C TRP A 8 -58.65 41.09 -29.23
N LYS A 9 -58.22 42.32 -29.53
CA LYS A 9 -58.81 43.55 -28.99
C LYS A 9 -59.56 44.26 -30.09
N THR A 10 -60.83 44.52 -29.83
CA THR A 10 -61.71 45.23 -30.76
C THR A 10 -61.64 46.74 -30.50
N LEU A 11 -61.43 47.50 -31.56
CA LEU A 11 -61.44 48.96 -31.57
C LEU A 11 -62.55 49.45 -32.51
N GLN A 12 -63.40 50.33 -32.00
CA GLN A 12 -64.48 50.95 -32.77
C GLN A 12 -64.08 52.36 -33.18
N PHE A 13 -64.28 52.69 -34.45
CA PHE A 13 -64.03 54.01 -35.00
C PHE A 13 -65.34 54.57 -35.56
N ASN A 14 -65.90 55.54 -34.85
CA ASN A 14 -67.17 56.17 -35.18
C ASN A 14 -66.91 57.60 -35.67
N GLY A 15 -66.88 57.77 -36.99
CA GLY A 15 -66.68 59.06 -37.63
C GLY A 15 -67.97 59.62 -38.24
N PRO A 16 -68.01 60.92 -38.57
CA PRO A 16 -69.20 61.56 -39.14
C PRO A 16 -69.61 61.04 -40.52
N VAL A 17 -68.70 60.36 -41.25
CA VAL A 17 -68.92 59.86 -42.62
C VAL A 17 -68.98 58.33 -42.69
N ALA A 18 -68.28 57.63 -41.79
CA ALA A 18 -68.21 56.17 -41.78
C ALA A 18 -67.95 55.65 -40.37
N HIS A 19 -68.42 54.43 -40.12
CA HIS A 19 -68.25 53.70 -38.87
C HIS A 19 -67.65 52.33 -39.21
N PHE A 20 -66.58 51.94 -38.52
CA PHE A 20 -65.95 50.64 -38.73
C PHE A 20 -65.27 50.11 -37.46
N GLU A 21 -65.15 48.79 -37.42
CA GLU A 21 -64.51 48.03 -36.34
C GLU A 21 -63.20 47.43 -36.85
N VAL A 22 -62.13 47.51 -36.04
CA VAL A 22 -60.86 46.82 -36.30
C VAL A 22 -60.51 45.94 -35.11
N GLN A 23 -60.06 44.73 -35.37
CA GLN A 23 -59.51 43.84 -34.35
C GLN A 23 -58.01 43.77 -34.48
N ILE A 24 -57.29 44.02 -33.39
CA ILE A 24 -55.83 43.96 -33.34
C ILE A 24 -55.37 43.05 -32.20
N ARG A 25 -54.23 42.39 -32.39
CA ARG A 25 -53.50 41.69 -31.34
C ARG A 25 -52.01 41.80 -31.60
N VAL A 26 -51.23 41.72 -30.53
CA VAL A 26 -49.77 41.62 -30.59
C VAL A 26 -49.41 40.25 -30.06
N LYS A 27 -48.58 39.50 -30.79
CA LYS A 27 -48.04 38.22 -30.36
C LYS A 27 -46.53 38.26 -30.50
N CYS A 28 -45.83 37.54 -29.63
CA CYS A 28 -44.42 37.30 -29.82
C CYS A 28 -44.20 36.23 -30.89
N ASP A 29 -43.05 36.28 -31.55
CA ASP A 29 -42.59 35.22 -32.43
C ASP A 29 -42.27 33.95 -31.63
N GLU A 30 -42.10 32.84 -32.34
CA GLU A 30 -41.78 31.55 -31.73
C GLU A 30 -40.53 31.66 -30.83
N ASN A 31 -40.60 31.09 -29.64
CA ASN A 31 -39.53 31.14 -28.62
C ASN A 31 -39.21 32.54 -28.06
N TYR A 32 -39.98 33.58 -28.40
CA TYR A 32 -39.85 34.90 -27.78
C TYR A 32 -40.92 35.11 -26.71
N TYR A 33 -40.48 35.62 -25.57
CA TYR A 33 -41.29 35.84 -24.37
C TYR A 33 -41.05 37.28 -23.84
N SER A 34 -41.68 37.59 -22.71
CA SER A 34 -41.73 38.90 -22.06
C SER A 34 -42.77 39.85 -22.66
N ALA A 35 -43.10 40.91 -21.91
CA ALA A 35 -44.00 41.96 -22.37
C ALA A 35 -43.48 42.76 -23.59
N LEU A 36 -42.20 42.61 -23.92
CA LEU A 36 -41.54 43.26 -25.06
C LEU A 36 -41.14 42.28 -26.17
N CYS A 37 -41.46 40.99 -26.05
CA CYS A 37 -41.06 39.94 -27.00
C CYS A 37 -39.56 39.92 -27.32
N ASN A 38 -38.72 40.27 -26.35
CA ASN A 38 -37.27 40.37 -26.54
C ASN A 38 -36.47 39.30 -25.78
N LYS A 39 -37.15 38.41 -25.05
CA LYS A 39 -36.52 37.33 -24.30
C LYS A 39 -36.63 36.04 -25.08
N PHE A 40 -35.53 35.54 -25.60
CA PHE A 40 -35.50 34.28 -26.32
C PHE A 40 -35.32 33.08 -25.38
N CYS A 41 -36.14 32.05 -25.56
CA CYS A 41 -35.95 30.73 -24.95
C CYS A 41 -36.47 29.65 -25.91
N GLY A 42 -35.55 28.90 -26.53
CA GLY A 42 -35.88 27.69 -27.28
C GLY A 42 -35.47 26.46 -26.48
N PRO A 43 -36.35 25.46 -26.24
CA PRO A 43 -36.01 24.22 -25.55
C PRO A 43 -34.84 23.49 -26.23
N ARG A 44 -33.98 22.84 -25.45
CA ARG A 44 -32.81 22.08 -25.93
C ARG A 44 -32.53 20.85 -25.07
N ASP A 45 -31.90 19.86 -25.69
CA ASP A 45 -31.44 18.62 -25.06
C ASP A 45 -30.20 18.12 -25.80
N ASP A 46 -29.11 18.86 -25.68
CA ASP A 46 -27.83 18.60 -26.33
C ASP A 46 -26.68 19.14 -25.47
N PHE A 47 -25.44 19.13 -25.98
CA PHE A 47 -24.27 19.62 -25.25
C PHE A 47 -24.34 21.11 -24.83
N VAL A 48 -25.29 21.89 -25.38
CA VAL A 48 -25.52 23.29 -25.02
C VAL A 48 -26.48 23.40 -23.82
N GLY A 49 -27.26 22.38 -23.50
CA GLY A 49 -28.06 22.34 -22.29
C GLY A 49 -29.30 21.47 -22.40
N HIS A 50 -29.84 21.13 -21.23
CA HIS A 50 -30.95 20.20 -21.06
C HIS A 50 -32.11 20.92 -20.35
N TYR A 51 -32.91 21.66 -21.12
CA TYR A 51 -33.97 22.49 -20.56
C TYR A 51 -35.18 22.67 -21.47
N THR A 52 -36.30 22.93 -20.81
CA THR A 52 -37.53 23.45 -21.43
C THR A 52 -37.70 24.94 -21.09
N CYS A 53 -38.68 25.59 -21.70
CA CYS A 53 -38.98 26.99 -21.44
C CYS A 53 -40.31 27.12 -20.69
N ASP A 54 -40.32 27.87 -19.60
CA ASP A 54 -41.55 28.19 -18.88
C ASP A 54 -42.36 29.26 -19.63
N GLN A 55 -43.55 29.57 -19.12
CA GLN A 55 -44.46 30.59 -19.69
C GLN A 55 -43.86 32.02 -19.74
N ASN A 56 -42.80 32.29 -18.98
CA ASN A 56 -42.09 33.57 -18.94
C ASN A 56 -40.76 33.53 -19.74
N GLY A 57 -40.50 32.43 -20.46
CA GLY A 57 -39.25 32.19 -21.19
C GLY A 57 -38.04 31.99 -20.29
N ASN A 58 -38.20 31.59 -19.03
CA ASN A 58 -37.07 31.10 -18.22
C ASN A 58 -36.78 29.63 -18.58
N LYS A 59 -35.53 29.24 -18.46
CA LYS A 59 -35.12 27.84 -18.61
C LYS A 59 -35.57 27.06 -17.38
N ALA A 60 -36.25 25.95 -17.61
CA ALA A 60 -36.56 24.94 -16.61
C ALA A 60 -35.73 23.69 -16.93
N CYS A 61 -34.73 23.41 -16.09
CA CYS A 61 -33.82 22.30 -16.31
C CYS A 61 -34.56 20.96 -16.25
N MET A 62 -34.14 20.02 -17.09
CA MET A 62 -34.63 18.65 -17.05
C MET A 62 -34.18 17.95 -15.77
N GLU A 63 -34.83 16.83 -15.45
CA GLU A 63 -34.46 16.02 -14.28
C GLU A 63 -32.98 15.60 -14.35
N GLY A 64 -32.25 15.82 -13.27
CA GLY A 64 -30.81 15.56 -13.21
C GLY A 64 -29.91 16.70 -13.72
N TRP A 65 -30.45 17.85 -14.14
CA TRP A 65 -29.65 18.98 -14.63
C TRP A 65 -29.86 20.26 -13.82
N MET A 66 -28.80 21.07 -13.70
CA MET A 66 -28.89 22.39 -13.07
C MET A 66 -27.92 23.44 -13.63
N GLY A 67 -27.93 24.62 -12.99
CA GLY A 67 -27.19 25.81 -13.41
C GLY A 67 -28.01 26.70 -14.34
N GLU A 68 -27.52 27.91 -14.61
CA GLU A 68 -28.24 28.92 -15.41
C GLU A 68 -28.47 28.48 -16.87
N GLU A 69 -27.64 27.57 -17.37
CA GLU A 69 -27.73 26.99 -18.71
C GLU A 69 -28.23 25.54 -18.69
N CYS A 70 -28.56 24.97 -17.51
CA CYS A 70 -28.96 23.57 -17.35
C CYS A 70 -27.96 22.60 -18.00
N LYS A 71 -26.67 22.82 -17.70
CA LYS A 71 -25.53 22.06 -18.24
C LYS A 71 -24.82 21.20 -17.20
N GLN A 72 -25.10 21.43 -15.93
CA GLN A 72 -24.40 20.74 -14.86
C GLN A 72 -25.18 19.47 -14.50
N ASP A 73 -24.49 18.34 -14.48
CA ASP A 73 -25.08 17.02 -14.26
C ASP A 73 -25.11 16.69 -12.77
N LEU A 74 -26.32 16.55 -12.22
CA LEU A 74 -26.56 16.12 -10.83
C LEU A 74 -26.52 14.60 -10.67
N ASN A 75 -26.60 13.84 -11.77
CA ASN A 75 -26.57 12.39 -11.79
C ASN A 75 -25.37 11.85 -12.57
N TYR A 76 -24.20 12.41 -12.28
CA TYR A 76 -22.95 12.03 -12.92
C TYR A 76 -22.68 10.52 -12.83
N CYS A 77 -22.91 9.91 -11.65
CA CYS A 77 -22.73 8.48 -11.43
C CYS A 77 -23.59 7.61 -12.34
N GLY A 78 -24.88 7.94 -12.50
CA GLY A 78 -25.79 7.16 -13.34
C GLY A 78 -25.53 7.33 -14.84
N ASN A 79 -25.01 8.48 -15.25
CA ASN A 79 -24.74 8.78 -16.65
C ASN A 79 -23.35 8.28 -17.10
N HIS A 80 -22.34 8.31 -16.21
CA HIS A 80 -20.95 8.07 -16.56
C HIS A 80 -20.32 6.81 -15.94
N HIS A 81 -20.87 6.28 -14.85
CA HIS A 81 -20.32 5.11 -14.11
C HIS A 81 -18.78 5.14 -13.91
N PRO A 82 -18.22 6.19 -13.27
CA PRO A 82 -16.77 6.42 -13.28
C PRO A 82 -15.96 5.47 -12.36
N CYS A 83 -16.58 4.83 -11.37
CA CYS A 83 -15.88 4.00 -10.39
C CYS A 83 -15.59 2.60 -10.92
N LEU A 84 -14.33 2.17 -10.80
CA LEU A 84 -13.81 0.89 -11.26
C LEU A 84 -13.70 -0.12 -10.10
N ASN A 85 -13.34 -1.36 -10.43
CA ASN A 85 -13.04 -2.45 -9.48
C ASN A 85 -14.13 -2.68 -8.41
N GLY A 86 -15.40 -2.45 -8.76
CA GLY A 86 -16.53 -2.62 -7.83
C GLY A 86 -16.73 -1.45 -6.86
N GLY A 87 -16.07 -0.31 -7.09
CA GLY A 87 -16.27 0.90 -6.31
C GLY A 87 -17.71 1.43 -6.38
N THR A 88 -18.18 1.99 -5.25
CA THR A 88 -19.51 2.58 -5.16
C THR A 88 -19.44 4.07 -5.50
N CYS A 89 -20.19 4.49 -6.51
CA CYS A 89 -20.25 5.89 -6.94
C CYS A 89 -21.29 6.68 -6.15
N MET A 90 -20.93 7.90 -5.73
CA MET A 90 -21.82 8.86 -5.08
C MET A 90 -21.73 10.22 -5.78
N ASN A 91 -22.87 10.78 -6.18
CA ASN A 91 -22.96 12.17 -6.65
C ASN A 91 -22.74 13.11 -5.45
N THR A 92 -21.83 14.08 -5.57
CA THR A 92 -21.51 15.00 -4.47
C THR A 92 -21.99 16.41 -4.76
N GLU A 93 -21.55 16.96 -5.89
CA GLU A 93 -21.90 18.29 -6.38
C GLU A 93 -22.18 18.17 -7.90
N PRO A 94 -22.73 19.20 -8.56
CA PRO A 94 -22.96 19.14 -10.00
C PRO A 94 -21.65 18.91 -10.77
N ASP A 95 -21.66 17.97 -11.71
CA ASP A 95 -20.49 17.48 -12.45
C ASP A 95 -19.40 16.80 -11.58
N GLU A 96 -19.67 16.59 -10.29
CA GLU A 96 -18.75 15.98 -9.35
C GLU A 96 -19.28 14.67 -8.76
N TYR A 97 -18.33 13.78 -8.46
CA TYR A 97 -18.60 12.50 -7.86
C TYR A 97 -17.47 12.09 -6.92
N ARG A 98 -17.78 11.11 -6.08
CA ARG A 98 -16.80 10.40 -5.27
C ARG A 98 -17.00 8.90 -5.41
N CYS A 99 -15.90 8.18 -5.58
CA CYS A 99 -15.88 6.73 -5.47
C CYS A 99 -15.50 6.31 -4.05
N ALA A 100 -16.30 5.41 -3.47
CA ALA A 100 -15.91 4.63 -2.31
C ALA A 100 -15.26 3.33 -2.83
N CYS A 101 -13.94 3.23 -2.66
CA CYS A 101 -13.18 2.08 -3.15
C CYS A 101 -13.31 0.89 -2.21
N PRO A 102 -13.39 -0.33 -2.74
CA PRO A 102 -13.25 -1.54 -1.94
C PRO A 102 -11.84 -1.63 -1.37
N ASP A 103 -11.68 -2.43 -0.32
CA ASP A 103 -10.37 -2.71 0.25
C ASP A 103 -9.43 -3.30 -0.82
N GLY A 104 -8.15 -2.88 -0.81
CA GLY A 104 -7.16 -3.21 -1.83
C GLY A 104 -7.10 -2.25 -3.02
N TYR A 105 -8.06 -1.32 -3.15
CA TYR A 105 -8.04 -0.33 -4.24
C TYR A 105 -7.97 1.11 -3.74
N SER A 106 -7.36 1.97 -4.56
CA SER A 106 -7.23 3.41 -4.33
C SER A 106 -7.30 4.19 -5.66
N GLY A 107 -7.11 5.51 -5.60
CA GLY A 107 -7.28 6.40 -6.75
C GLY A 107 -8.63 7.09 -6.78
N LYS A 108 -8.82 8.03 -7.72
CA LYS A 108 -10.07 8.82 -7.81
C LYS A 108 -11.25 7.91 -8.19
N ASN A 109 -10.97 6.92 -9.03
CA ASN A 109 -11.91 6.02 -9.64
C ASN A 109 -11.70 4.58 -9.17
N CYS A 110 -10.94 4.35 -8.09
CA CYS A 110 -10.57 3.02 -7.62
C CYS A 110 -9.76 2.21 -8.65
N GLU A 111 -9.00 2.90 -9.49
CA GLU A 111 -8.22 2.36 -10.59
C GLU A 111 -6.85 1.81 -10.17
N ILE A 112 -6.39 2.15 -8.97
CA ILE A 112 -5.06 1.81 -8.48
C ILE A 112 -5.18 0.62 -7.54
N ASP A 113 -4.54 -0.48 -7.89
CA ASP A 113 -4.32 -1.61 -6.98
C ASP A 113 -3.27 -1.23 -5.93
N ILE A 114 -3.53 -1.49 -4.66
CA ILE A 114 -2.63 -1.14 -3.57
C ILE A 114 -1.52 -2.19 -3.50
N ASP A 115 -0.28 -1.78 -3.72
CA ASP A 115 0.88 -2.68 -3.57
C ASP A 115 1.12 -2.99 -2.09
N GLU A 116 0.64 -4.13 -1.62
CA GLU A 116 0.84 -4.59 -0.24
C GLU A 116 2.29 -5.01 0.04
N CYS A 117 3.05 -5.32 -1.02
CA CYS A 117 4.47 -5.63 -0.95
C CYS A 117 5.35 -4.39 -0.78
N ALA A 118 4.85 -3.17 -0.98
CA ALA A 118 5.62 -1.93 -0.83
C ALA A 118 6.24 -1.75 0.57
N SER A 119 5.62 -2.35 1.59
CA SER A 119 6.12 -2.35 2.98
C SER A 119 7.22 -3.40 3.26
N ASN A 120 7.54 -4.25 2.29
CA ASN A 120 8.41 -5.42 2.40
C ASN A 120 8.03 -6.34 3.58
N PRO A 121 6.82 -6.93 3.56
CA PRO A 121 6.33 -7.72 4.69
C PRO A 121 7.05 -9.06 4.87
N CYS A 122 7.71 -9.58 3.83
CA CYS A 122 8.40 -10.87 3.86
C CYS A 122 9.79 -10.77 4.50
N ALA A 123 10.03 -11.54 5.56
CA ALA A 123 11.30 -11.60 6.26
C ALA A 123 12.31 -12.52 5.55
N GLN A 124 13.57 -12.44 5.97
CA GLN A 124 14.66 -13.38 5.63
C GLN A 124 14.92 -13.53 4.12
N GLY A 125 14.62 -12.48 3.35
CA GLY A 125 14.78 -12.49 1.89
C GLY A 125 13.68 -13.24 1.14
N GLY A 126 12.52 -13.46 1.77
CA GLY A 126 11.34 -13.98 1.09
C GLY A 126 10.89 -13.07 -0.06
N THR A 127 10.40 -13.69 -1.14
CA THR A 127 9.86 -12.95 -2.28
C THR A 127 8.39 -12.61 -2.01
N CYS A 128 8.04 -11.33 -2.06
CA CYS A 128 6.66 -10.88 -1.92
C CYS A 128 5.94 -10.90 -3.26
N ILE A 129 4.73 -11.44 -3.28
CA ILE A 129 3.80 -11.39 -4.39
C ILE A 129 2.59 -10.58 -3.94
N ASP A 130 2.32 -9.53 -4.70
CA ASP A 130 1.19 -8.63 -4.50
C ASP A 130 -0.14 -9.30 -4.88
N GLY A 131 -1.21 -8.91 -4.22
CA GLY A 131 -2.56 -9.42 -4.42
C GLY A 131 -3.59 -8.33 -4.17
N ILE A 132 -4.88 -8.68 -4.07
CA ILE A 132 -5.92 -7.69 -3.77
C ILE A 132 -6.17 -7.67 -2.27
N ASN A 133 -5.79 -6.58 -1.60
CA ASN A 133 -5.92 -6.43 -0.14
C ASN A 133 -5.20 -7.55 0.64
N ALA A 134 -4.16 -8.13 0.02
CA ALA A 134 -3.46 -9.30 0.52
C ALA A 134 -2.15 -9.48 -0.23
N PHE A 135 -1.14 -10.02 0.45
CA PHE A 135 0.12 -10.41 -0.17
C PHE A 135 0.43 -11.88 0.15
N GLU A 136 1.29 -12.49 -0.66
CA GLU A 136 1.85 -13.82 -0.42
C GLU A 136 3.38 -13.74 -0.34
N CYS A 137 3.96 -14.37 0.69
CA CYS A 137 5.40 -14.50 0.81
C CYS A 137 5.85 -15.89 0.38
N ILE A 138 6.69 -15.97 -0.64
CA ILE A 138 7.44 -17.18 -0.98
C ILE A 138 8.69 -17.23 -0.11
N CYS A 139 8.71 -18.17 0.82
CA CYS A 139 9.79 -18.30 1.79
C CYS A 139 11.02 -19.04 1.23
N PRO A 140 12.23 -18.64 1.64
CA PRO A 140 13.44 -19.42 1.38
C PRO A 140 13.39 -20.80 2.05
N GLN A 141 14.31 -21.70 1.64
CA GLN A 141 14.31 -23.14 1.95
C GLN A 141 14.25 -23.52 3.45
N GLN A 142 14.43 -22.58 4.38
CA GLN A 142 14.53 -22.84 5.82
C GLN A 142 13.58 -21.97 6.67
N TRP A 143 12.68 -21.24 6.02
CA TRP A 143 11.75 -20.35 6.68
C TRP A 143 10.31 -20.68 6.31
N ILE A 144 9.40 -20.50 7.26
CA ILE A 144 7.97 -20.74 7.14
C ILE A 144 7.18 -19.62 7.84
N GLY A 145 5.86 -19.69 7.72
CA GLY A 145 4.93 -18.68 8.22
C GLY A 145 4.53 -17.69 7.13
N ALA A 146 3.44 -16.94 7.38
CA ALA A 146 2.86 -16.02 6.40
C ALA A 146 3.83 -14.90 5.96
N THR A 147 4.83 -14.58 6.79
CA THR A 147 5.86 -13.57 6.48
C THR A 147 7.28 -14.15 6.55
N CYS A 148 7.46 -15.46 6.46
CA CYS A 148 8.77 -16.13 6.52
C CYS A 148 9.57 -15.82 7.80
N GLN A 149 8.87 -15.59 8.89
CA GLN A 149 9.44 -15.16 10.18
C GLN A 149 9.81 -16.32 11.09
N LEU A 150 9.39 -17.54 10.77
CA LEU A 150 9.61 -18.73 11.58
C LEU A 150 10.65 -19.62 10.90
N ASP A 151 11.64 -20.06 11.66
CA ASP A 151 12.61 -21.06 11.21
C ASP A 151 11.96 -22.45 11.20
N ILE A 152 12.36 -23.31 10.26
CA ILE A 152 11.86 -24.68 10.19
C ILE A 152 12.40 -25.48 11.38
N ASN A 153 11.52 -26.24 12.05
CA ASN A 153 11.98 -27.10 13.13
C ASN A 153 12.66 -28.37 12.59
N ASP A 154 13.99 -28.37 12.57
CA ASP A 154 14.82 -29.47 12.06
C ASP A 154 14.75 -30.72 12.93
N CYS A 155 14.34 -30.59 14.19
CA CYS A 155 14.18 -31.71 15.10
C CYS A 155 12.96 -32.60 14.80
N LEU A 156 11.98 -32.14 14.01
CA LEU A 156 10.80 -32.94 13.64
C LEU A 156 11.17 -34.25 12.91
N GLY A 157 12.28 -34.25 12.17
CA GLY A 157 12.82 -35.43 11.50
C GLY A 157 13.45 -36.47 12.43
N LYS A 158 13.58 -36.17 13.74
CA LYS A 158 14.31 -36.98 14.73
C LYS A 158 15.72 -37.36 14.24
N PRO A 159 16.57 -36.38 13.92
CA PRO A 159 17.89 -36.65 13.36
C PRO A 159 18.81 -37.37 14.36
N CYS A 160 18.76 -37.00 15.64
CA CYS A 160 19.58 -37.58 16.71
C CYS A 160 19.28 -39.07 16.96
N LYS A 161 20.33 -39.88 16.99
CA LYS A 161 20.26 -41.33 17.18
C LYS A 161 20.56 -41.72 18.62
N ASN A 162 20.32 -43.00 18.93
CA ASN A 162 20.71 -43.65 20.18
C ASN A 162 20.24 -42.94 21.47
N GLY A 163 19.04 -42.36 21.43
CA GLY A 163 18.46 -41.64 22.56
C GLY A 163 19.10 -40.27 22.81
N GLY A 164 19.73 -39.65 21.81
CA GLY A 164 20.15 -38.26 21.87
C GLY A 164 18.96 -37.29 21.85
N THR A 165 19.07 -36.18 22.60
CA THR A 165 18.07 -35.11 22.62
C THR A 165 18.38 -34.10 21.52
N CYS A 166 17.41 -33.84 20.64
CA CYS A 166 17.53 -32.81 19.61
C CYS A 166 17.16 -31.43 20.17
N ILE A 167 17.97 -30.42 19.85
CA ILE A 167 17.66 -29.02 20.09
C ILE A 167 17.65 -28.31 18.74
N ASP A 168 16.53 -27.65 18.47
CA ASP A 168 16.32 -26.82 17.29
C ASP A 168 17.19 -25.56 17.37
N GLU A 169 17.90 -25.24 16.30
CA GLU A 169 18.69 -24.02 16.15
C GLU A 169 18.25 -23.29 14.87
N VAL A 170 18.76 -22.08 14.60
CA VAL A 170 18.41 -21.37 13.37
C VAL A 170 19.11 -22.03 12.18
N ASP A 171 18.34 -22.49 11.19
CA ASP A 171 18.85 -23.18 10.00
C ASP A 171 19.71 -24.41 10.35
N SER A 172 19.42 -25.08 11.46
CA SER A 172 20.27 -26.13 12.04
C SER A 172 19.58 -26.86 13.20
N PHE A 173 20.16 -27.99 13.62
CA PHE A 173 19.86 -28.60 14.90
C PHE A 173 21.15 -29.06 15.59
N ARG A 174 21.06 -29.28 16.91
CA ARG A 174 22.14 -29.86 17.70
C ARG A 174 21.65 -31.08 18.47
N CYS A 175 22.42 -32.17 18.43
CA CYS A 175 22.17 -33.35 19.24
C CYS A 175 22.99 -33.34 20.54
N PHE A 176 22.31 -33.52 21.67
CA PHE A 176 22.93 -33.87 22.94
C PHE A 176 22.94 -35.38 23.12
N CYS A 177 24.13 -35.96 23.01
CA CYS A 177 24.29 -37.42 23.05
C CYS A 177 24.16 -38.00 24.45
N SER A 178 23.46 -39.12 24.53
CA SER A 178 23.43 -39.98 25.72
C SER A 178 24.81 -40.58 26.01
N SER A 179 25.04 -40.97 27.27
CA SER A 179 26.33 -41.53 27.71
C SER A 179 26.80 -42.69 26.81
N GLY A 180 28.07 -42.65 26.40
CA GLY A 180 28.64 -43.66 25.50
C GLY A 180 28.49 -43.38 24.01
N TRP A 181 27.85 -42.28 23.60
CA TRP A 181 27.71 -41.86 22.20
C TRP A 181 28.35 -40.49 21.92
N GLU A 182 28.82 -40.30 20.70
CA GLU A 182 29.40 -39.06 20.18
C GLU A 182 29.07 -38.90 18.67
N GLY A 183 29.53 -37.79 18.08
CA GLY A 183 29.20 -37.40 16.70
C GLY A 183 28.01 -36.44 16.62
N GLU A 184 27.85 -35.77 15.49
CA GLU A 184 26.81 -34.76 15.23
C GLU A 184 25.39 -35.34 15.37
N LEU A 185 25.22 -36.62 14.98
CA LEU A 185 23.96 -37.35 15.06
C LEU A 185 23.90 -38.35 16.22
N CYS A 186 24.89 -38.37 17.11
CA CYS A 186 25.03 -39.37 18.18
C CYS A 186 25.04 -40.82 17.69
N ASP A 187 25.66 -41.07 16.54
CA ASP A 187 25.70 -42.36 15.83
C ASP A 187 27.00 -43.14 16.07
N THR A 188 27.98 -42.53 16.76
CA THR A 188 29.29 -43.12 17.00
C THR A 188 29.44 -43.50 18.47
N ILE A 189 29.92 -44.72 18.76
CA ILE A 189 30.21 -45.14 20.13
C ILE A 189 31.46 -44.42 20.61
N ARG A 190 31.36 -43.71 21.75
CA ARG A 190 32.51 -43.09 22.41
C ARG A 190 33.47 -44.21 22.82
N LYS A 191 34.62 -44.28 22.16
CA LYS A 191 35.69 -45.20 22.56
C LYS A 191 36.25 -44.69 23.88
N GLU A 192 35.96 -45.38 24.98
CA GLU A 192 36.68 -45.16 26.22
C GLU A 192 38.17 -45.35 25.91
N LEU A 193 38.96 -44.28 26.02
CA LEU A 193 40.40 -44.41 26.11
C LEU A 193 40.67 -45.37 27.28
N PRO A 194 41.43 -46.46 27.09
CA PRO A 194 41.76 -47.34 28.19
C PRO A 194 42.39 -46.48 29.29
N LYS A 195 41.85 -46.58 30.50
CA LYS A 195 42.46 -45.98 31.69
C LYS A 195 43.95 -46.36 31.67
N PRO A 196 44.90 -45.43 31.81
CA PRO A 196 46.29 -45.82 31.98
C PRO A 196 46.36 -46.71 33.23
N GLU A 197 46.60 -47.99 33.03
CA GLU A 197 46.89 -48.93 34.11
C GLU A 197 48.15 -48.41 34.81
N PHE A 198 47.96 -47.89 36.02
CA PHE A 198 49.05 -47.62 36.94
C PHE A 198 49.74 -48.95 37.27
N LEU A 199 50.80 -49.28 36.55
CA LEU A 199 51.74 -50.32 36.96
C LEU A 199 52.59 -49.75 38.10
N VAL A 200 52.13 -49.96 39.33
CA VAL A 200 52.96 -49.85 40.52
C VAL A 200 53.69 -51.17 40.69
N ASN A 201 55.02 -51.19 40.55
CA ASN A 201 55.87 -52.23 41.13
C ASN A 201 57.30 -51.70 41.39
N GLY A 202 57.60 -51.49 42.68
CA GLY A 202 58.73 -52.14 43.37
C GLY A 202 60.18 -51.81 43.01
N TYR A 203 60.79 -50.96 43.84
CA TYR A 203 62.18 -50.90 44.34
C TYR A 203 63.31 -51.76 43.71
N HIS A 204 64.42 -51.09 43.37
CA HIS A 204 65.78 -51.51 43.77
C HIS A 204 66.67 -50.27 43.98
N GLU A 205 67.18 -50.11 45.21
CA GLU A 205 68.26 -49.19 45.57
C GLU A 205 69.61 -49.70 45.07
N LEU A 206 70.49 -48.79 44.63
CA LEU A 206 71.92 -48.75 44.98
C LEU A 206 72.41 -47.30 44.79
N GLY A 207 72.80 -46.66 45.88
CA GLY A 207 73.34 -45.29 45.89
C GLY A 207 74.83 -45.22 45.59
N ALA A 208 75.31 -44.02 45.23
CA ALA A 208 76.33 -43.25 45.97
C ALA A 208 76.94 -42.11 45.14
N LEU A 209 76.88 -40.90 45.70
CA LEU A 209 77.93 -39.87 45.84
C LEU A 209 78.70 -39.37 44.59
N TYR A 210 78.58 -38.08 44.25
CA TYR A 210 79.53 -37.02 44.67
C TYR A 210 79.16 -35.65 44.05
N SER A 211 79.58 -34.61 44.77
CA SER A 211 79.40 -33.16 44.65
C SER A 211 80.16 -32.47 43.50
N GLY A 212 79.67 -31.29 43.07
CA GLY A 212 80.53 -30.11 42.91
C GLY A 212 80.40 -29.23 41.65
N PHE A 213 80.33 -27.91 41.89
CA PHE A 213 80.60 -26.74 41.03
C PHE A 213 79.59 -26.41 39.91
N SER A 214 79.13 -25.19 39.60
CA SER A 214 79.12 -23.79 40.09
C SER A 214 79.31 -22.86 38.87
N GLY A 215 78.54 -21.77 38.80
CA GLY A 215 78.77 -20.62 37.90
C GLY A 215 77.85 -20.63 36.67
N SER A 216 77.18 -19.54 36.25
CA SER A 216 77.25 -18.13 36.65
C SER A 216 75.99 -17.40 36.13
N ARG A 217 75.46 -16.46 36.91
CA ARG A 217 74.49 -15.41 36.53
C ARG A 217 75.18 -14.30 35.68
N PRO A 218 74.55 -13.14 35.41
CA PRO A 218 73.27 -12.76 34.78
C PRO A 218 73.50 -11.69 33.67
N PHE A 219 72.46 -11.05 33.10
CA PHE A 219 72.33 -9.57 33.10
C PHE A 219 70.95 -9.12 32.57
N LEU A 220 70.40 -8.13 33.26
CA LEU A 220 69.09 -7.47 33.13
C LEU A 220 69.25 -6.08 32.49
N PHE A 221 68.09 -5.41 32.31
CA PHE A 221 67.81 -3.97 32.07
C PHE A 221 67.58 -3.57 30.60
N LEU A 222 66.35 -3.24 30.11
CA LEU A 222 65.35 -2.18 30.45
C LEU A 222 65.82 -0.74 30.10
N PRO A 223 64.95 0.31 30.00
CA PRO A 223 63.68 0.53 29.26
C PRO A 223 63.53 2.01 28.73
N TRP A 224 62.28 2.49 28.49
CA TRP A 224 61.73 3.88 28.40
C TRP A 224 61.29 4.40 27.00
N LEU A 225 59.97 4.59 26.74
CA LEU A 225 59.13 5.84 26.73
C LEU A 225 59.27 6.65 25.40
N GLU A 226 58.31 7.30 24.74
CA GLU A 226 57.13 8.09 25.12
C GLU A 226 56.03 8.07 24.03
N THR A 227 54.84 8.45 24.46
CA THR A 227 53.63 8.87 23.73
C THR A 227 53.79 10.16 22.90
N TYR A 228 53.19 10.27 21.71
CA TYR A 228 52.62 11.53 21.18
C TYR A 228 51.41 11.27 20.27
N ARG A 229 50.34 12.05 20.52
CA ARG A 229 49.19 12.29 19.64
C ARG A 229 49.61 13.18 18.47
N ALA A 230 49.06 12.95 17.27
CA ALA A 230 48.65 14.02 16.37
C ALA A 230 47.60 13.50 15.37
N LEU A 231 46.51 14.24 15.27
CA LEU A 231 45.42 14.13 14.30
C LEU A 231 45.76 14.92 13.02
N ILE A 232 44.92 14.72 11.99
CA ILE A 232 44.49 15.67 10.93
C ILE A 232 45.07 15.48 9.51
N GLU A 233 44.15 15.01 8.65
CA GLU A 233 43.70 15.49 7.32
C GLU A 233 44.63 15.72 6.10
N LYS A 234 44.15 15.11 5.00
CA LYS A 234 43.91 15.59 3.62
C LYS A 234 45.01 16.17 2.71
N GLU A 235 45.03 15.50 1.55
CA GLU A 235 44.96 15.98 0.15
C GLU A 235 46.16 16.60 -0.58
N VAL A 236 46.11 16.32 -1.89
CA VAL A 236 46.75 16.96 -3.05
C VAL A 236 48.11 16.38 -3.48
N TYR A 237 48.10 15.56 -4.53
CA TYR A 237 48.42 15.98 -5.91
C TYR A 237 47.54 15.22 -6.90
#